data_AF-A0A359M209-F1
#
_entry.id   AF-A0A359M209-F1
#
_cell.length_a   1.000
_cell.length_b   1.000
_cell.length_c   1.000
_cell.angle_alpha   90.00
_cell.angle_beta   90.00
_cell.angle_gamma   90.00
#
_symmetry.space_group_name_H-M   'P 1'
#
loop_
_entity.id
_entity.type
_entity.pdbx_description
1 polymer ?
#
loop_
_entity_poly.entity_id
_entity_poly.type
_entity_poly.pdbx_seq_one_letter_code
_entity_poly.pdbx_strand_id
1 'polypeptide(L)'
;MNSLPTHAMNLAREGFVVFAYDMVGWSDTVQTPHAFANKPEQLWAFGPLGLQLWNSVRVVDYLTSLPSVDAKRIGVTGASGGGTQAFLLAAVDDRIAFAAPVNMVSAYMQGGSPCENAPGLRVGTSNLEFAAMFAPKPMLLVSATGDWTKNVPTEEFPAIQKIYSLFGKPQNLEVVQFDAPHNYNKDSREAVTGFLRKVAYGRAEPFQERSATIEKLADMMVWHGRALPAGAKNYEQIFGMWRQMSRQQTDAAKPEELREGLRLALGAEWPSEVRLEGGAITRPGLGDRIPSSFTPGKGVPMLAVGNVQVFATGRPVLRIDPFQTGAAAGPRDRSHTHFLTFNPSDDAARVQDILTAVRFLAGPEVSEVEIAADGPARVWALFAAAVSPVKIRLTAPPFKFAGTDDDFIEQFFVPGIQRAGGFDAAMKAWRGR
;
A
#
# COMPACT_ATOMS: atom_id res chain seq x y z
N MET A 1 25.61 -6.45 18.88
CA MET A 1 24.23 -6.98 18.87
C MET A 1 23.61 -6.93 17.48
N ASN A 2 23.74 -5.84 16.71
CA ASN A 2 23.50 -5.84 15.25
C ASN A 2 24.73 -5.25 14.57
N SER A 3 25.30 -5.91 13.56
CA SER A 3 26.39 -5.32 12.77
C SER A 3 26.15 -5.57 11.28
N LEU A 4 25.41 -4.65 10.67
CA LEU A 4 25.24 -4.62 9.22
C LEU A 4 26.59 -4.54 8.47
N PRO A 5 27.58 -3.74 8.91
CA PRO A 5 28.90 -3.75 8.28
C PRO A 5 29.57 -5.13 8.33
N THR A 6 29.53 -5.82 9.47
CA THR A 6 30.10 -7.18 9.58
C THR A 6 29.37 -8.16 8.66
N HIS A 7 28.05 -8.05 8.52
CA HIS A 7 27.30 -8.87 7.57
C HIS A 7 27.76 -8.65 6.14
N ALA A 8 27.81 -7.38 5.72
CA ALA A 8 28.17 -6.98 4.37
C ALA A 8 29.58 -7.43 4.01
N MET A 9 30.54 -7.27 4.92
CA MET A 9 31.92 -7.74 4.73
C MET A 9 32.01 -9.26 4.56
N ASN A 10 31.20 -10.03 5.30
CA ASN A 10 31.18 -11.48 5.17
C ASN A 10 30.52 -11.94 3.86
N LEU A 11 29.41 -11.32 3.44
CA LEU A 11 28.83 -11.56 2.13
C LEU A 11 29.82 -11.22 1.00
N ALA A 12 30.53 -10.10 1.11
CA ALA A 12 31.57 -9.74 0.14
C ALA A 12 32.69 -10.79 0.05
N ARG A 13 33.15 -11.32 1.19
CA ARG A 13 34.13 -12.42 1.25
C ARG A 13 33.63 -13.70 0.58
N GLU A 14 32.31 -13.93 0.59
CA GLU A 14 31.68 -15.09 -0.06
C GLU A 14 31.41 -14.87 -1.55
N GLY A 15 31.78 -13.71 -2.11
CA GLY A 15 31.70 -13.41 -3.54
C GLY A 15 30.46 -12.61 -3.95
N PHE A 16 29.71 -12.05 -3.02
CA PHE A 16 28.59 -11.16 -3.32
C PHE A 16 29.06 -9.71 -3.50
N VAL A 17 28.49 -9.00 -4.48
CA VAL A 17 28.50 -7.53 -4.46
C VAL A 17 27.41 -7.09 -3.49
N VAL A 18 27.75 -6.29 -2.48
CA VAL A 18 26.83 -5.86 -1.43
C VAL A 18 26.63 -4.36 -1.48
N PHE A 19 25.37 -3.91 -1.49
CA PHE A 19 25.00 -2.50 -1.39
C PHE A 19 24.13 -2.31 -0.14
N ALA A 20 24.72 -1.75 0.91
CA ALA A 20 24.02 -1.34 2.12
C ALA A 20 23.82 0.18 2.06
N TYR A 21 22.62 0.65 2.42
CA TYR A 21 22.24 2.05 2.26
C TYR A 21 21.34 2.51 3.39
N ASP A 22 21.30 3.83 3.57
CA ASP A 22 20.55 4.47 4.62
C ASP A 22 19.04 4.37 4.39
N MET A 23 18.32 4.16 5.49
CA MET A 23 16.89 4.45 5.52
C MET A 23 16.67 5.95 5.37
N VAL A 24 15.52 6.30 4.80
CA VAL A 24 15.08 7.69 4.65
C VAL A 24 15.08 8.37 6.02
N GLY A 25 15.74 9.53 6.15
CA GLY A 25 15.87 10.28 7.40
C GLY A 25 16.98 9.84 8.35
N TRP A 26 17.87 8.92 7.94
CA TRP A 26 19.03 8.51 8.70
C TRP A 26 20.34 8.84 7.98
N SER A 27 21.41 9.02 8.77
CA SER A 27 22.80 9.18 8.31
C SER A 27 22.97 10.23 7.21
N ASP A 28 23.19 9.84 5.94
CA ASP A 28 23.38 10.75 4.82
C ASP A 28 22.08 11.09 4.07
N THR A 29 20.97 10.38 4.36
CA THR A 29 19.66 10.58 3.72
C THR A 29 18.77 11.50 4.57
N VAL A 30 19.27 12.69 4.89
CA VAL A 30 18.64 13.62 5.86
C VAL A 30 17.76 14.71 5.22
N GLN A 31 17.58 14.69 3.90
CA GLN A 31 16.74 15.67 3.19
C GLN A 31 15.25 15.55 3.56
N THR A 32 14.86 14.46 4.22
CA THR A 32 13.54 14.23 4.80
C THR A 32 13.69 13.69 6.22
N PRO A 33 12.76 13.92 7.15
CA PRO A 33 12.74 13.21 8.43
C PRO A 33 12.46 11.71 8.21
N HIS A 34 12.77 10.86 9.20
CA HIS A 34 12.47 9.42 9.14
C HIS A 34 10.96 9.14 9.29
N ALA A 35 10.27 9.96 10.08
CA ALA A 35 8.84 9.84 10.35
C ALA A 35 8.11 11.11 9.91
N PHE A 36 7.22 10.96 8.92
CA PHE A 36 6.30 11.99 8.46
C PHE A 36 5.07 11.31 7.83
N ALA A 37 3.90 11.92 8.01
CA ALA A 37 2.62 11.40 7.53
C ALA A 37 1.50 12.46 7.64
N ASN A 38 1.81 13.73 7.42
CA ASN A 38 0.81 14.80 7.44
C ASN A 38 -0.23 14.61 6.33
N LYS A 39 -1.42 15.18 6.49
CA LYS A 39 -2.51 15.00 5.52
C LYS A 39 -2.13 15.35 4.08
N PRO A 40 -1.40 16.45 3.76
CA PRO A 40 -0.96 16.70 2.40
C PRO A 40 -0.10 15.57 1.84
N GLU A 41 0.84 15.06 2.63
CA GLU A 41 1.74 13.96 2.22
C GLU A 41 0.94 12.68 1.91
N GLN A 42 -0.06 12.38 2.75
CA GLN A 42 -0.97 11.26 2.53
C GLN A 42 -1.81 11.41 1.25
N LEU A 43 -2.35 12.60 0.94
CA LEU A 43 -3.11 12.83 -0.30
C LEU A 43 -2.29 12.50 -1.56
N TRP A 44 -0.98 12.73 -1.49
CA TRP A 44 -0.04 12.52 -2.57
C TRP A 44 0.69 11.17 -2.50
N ALA A 45 0.28 10.28 -1.59
CA ALA A 45 0.95 9.00 -1.32
C ALA A 45 2.47 9.14 -1.14
N PHE A 46 2.88 10.25 -0.54
CA PHE A 46 4.28 10.57 -0.25
C PHE A 46 4.54 10.22 1.22
N GLY A 47 5.40 9.23 1.46
CA GLY A 47 5.67 8.73 2.79
C GLY A 47 7.00 7.98 2.87
N PRO A 48 7.55 7.79 4.09
CA PRO A 48 8.86 7.18 4.25
C PRO A 48 8.92 5.73 3.74
N LEU A 49 7.83 4.95 3.88
CA LEU A 49 7.77 3.60 3.30
C LEU A 49 7.94 3.62 1.78
N GLY A 50 7.18 4.48 1.09
CA GLY A 50 7.19 4.58 -0.37
C GLY A 50 8.54 5.09 -0.89
N LEU A 51 9.14 6.06 -0.21
CA LEU A 51 10.48 6.55 -0.56
C LEU A 51 11.56 5.49 -0.34
N GLN A 52 11.52 4.76 0.77
CA GLN A 52 12.47 3.67 1.04
C GLN A 52 12.33 2.53 0.03
N LEU A 53 11.10 2.15 -0.33
CA LEU A 53 10.85 1.13 -1.32
C LEU A 53 11.34 1.60 -2.70
N TRP A 54 11.06 2.87 -3.06
CA TRP A 54 11.58 3.46 -4.29
C TRP A 54 13.10 3.48 -4.34
N ASN A 55 13.77 3.87 -3.25
CA ASN A 55 15.23 3.80 -3.12
C ASN A 55 15.74 2.38 -3.34
N SER A 56 15.06 1.38 -2.77
CA SER A 56 15.40 -0.03 -2.94
C SER A 56 15.32 -0.47 -4.40
N VAL A 57 14.26 -0.07 -5.13
CA VAL A 57 14.14 -0.33 -6.57
C VAL A 57 15.27 0.38 -7.36
N ARG A 58 15.64 1.61 -6.99
CA ARG A 58 16.78 2.33 -7.63
C ARG A 58 18.13 1.67 -7.33
N VAL A 59 18.30 1.09 -6.15
CA VAL A 59 19.49 0.30 -5.81
C VAL A 59 19.59 -0.94 -6.70
N VAL A 60 18.47 -1.61 -6.99
CA VAL A 60 18.46 -2.72 -7.96
C VAL A 60 18.84 -2.24 -9.36
N ASP A 61 18.32 -1.10 -9.82
CA ASP A 61 18.72 -0.50 -11.11
C ASP A 61 20.23 -0.26 -11.15
N TYR A 62 20.80 0.32 -10.09
CA TYR A 62 22.23 0.58 -10.00
C TYR A 62 23.05 -0.72 -10.01
N LEU A 63 22.72 -1.68 -9.14
CA LEU A 63 23.42 -2.96 -9.05
C LEU A 63 23.41 -3.71 -10.38
N THR A 64 22.26 -3.78 -11.04
CA THR A 64 22.12 -4.48 -12.33
C THR A 64 22.84 -3.79 -13.49
N SER A 65 23.27 -2.54 -13.32
CA SER A 65 24.12 -1.82 -14.29
C SER A 65 25.61 -2.13 -14.16
N LEU A 66 26.05 -2.72 -13.04
CA LEU A 66 27.47 -2.97 -12.79
C LEU A 66 27.96 -4.21 -13.55
N PRO A 67 29.11 -4.16 -14.23
CA PRO A 67 29.62 -5.29 -15.01
C PRO A 67 30.02 -6.50 -14.15
N SER A 68 30.25 -6.29 -12.86
CA SER A 68 30.59 -7.34 -11.89
C SER A 68 29.36 -7.98 -11.22
N VAL A 69 28.14 -7.54 -11.56
CA VAL A 69 26.89 -8.06 -10.99
C VAL A 69 26.16 -8.91 -12.02
N ASP A 70 25.78 -10.12 -11.61
CA ASP A 70 24.85 -10.94 -12.39
C ASP A 70 23.41 -10.49 -12.10
N ALA A 71 22.80 -9.81 -13.07
CA ALA A 71 21.45 -9.27 -12.95
C ALA A 71 20.35 -10.33 -12.73
N LYS A 72 20.66 -11.63 -12.91
CA LYS A 72 19.72 -12.74 -12.63
C LYS A 72 19.82 -13.28 -11.20
N ARG A 73 20.78 -12.80 -10.40
CA ARG A 73 21.06 -13.28 -9.04
C ARG A 73 21.09 -12.13 -8.04
N ILE A 74 20.02 -11.34 -8.00
CA ILE A 74 19.85 -10.24 -7.05
C ILE A 74 19.16 -10.75 -5.78
N GLY A 75 19.77 -10.48 -4.63
CA GLY A 75 19.22 -10.83 -3.32
C GLY A 75 18.87 -9.61 -2.48
N VAL A 76 17.90 -9.78 -1.57
CA VAL A 76 17.55 -8.74 -0.59
C VAL A 76 17.44 -9.33 0.83
N THR A 77 17.97 -8.62 1.81
CA THR A 77 17.80 -8.94 3.24
C THR A 77 17.79 -7.67 4.07
N GLY A 78 17.14 -7.74 5.24
CA GLY A 78 17.09 -6.68 6.23
C GLY A 78 16.34 -7.17 7.46
N ALA A 79 16.54 -6.50 8.60
CA ALA A 79 15.89 -6.84 9.86
C ALA A 79 14.88 -5.78 10.30
N SER A 80 13.78 -6.19 10.96
CA SER A 80 12.75 -5.29 11.48
C SER A 80 12.16 -4.40 10.37
N GLY A 81 12.20 -3.08 10.48
CA GLY A 81 11.86 -2.17 9.38
C GLY A 81 12.62 -2.44 8.06
N GLY A 82 13.87 -2.93 8.13
CA GLY A 82 14.59 -3.41 6.94
C GLY A 82 14.05 -4.74 6.40
N GLY A 83 13.51 -5.58 7.28
CA GLY A 83 12.76 -6.78 6.91
C GLY A 83 11.46 -6.43 6.20
N THR A 84 10.76 -5.37 6.66
CA THR A 84 9.61 -4.77 5.97
C THR A 84 9.97 -4.37 4.55
N GLN A 85 11.07 -3.64 4.36
CA GLN A 85 11.54 -3.26 3.02
C GLN A 85 11.96 -4.47 2.18
N ALA A 86 12.57 -5.49 2.78
CA ALA A 86 13.02 -6.68 2.06
C ALA A 86 11.85 -7.48 1.47
N PHE A 87 10.80 -7.79 2.25
CA PHE A 87 9.66 -8.53 1.71
C PHE A 87 8.80 -7.66 0.78
N LEU A 88 8.72 -6.34 1.00
CA LEU A 88 8.00 -5.45 0.08
C LEU A 88 8.71 -5.34 -1.27
N LEU A 89 10.05 -5.20 -1.28
CA LEU A 89 10.82 -5.18 -2.53
C LEU A 89 10.68 -6.50 -3.27
N ALA A 90 10.78 -7.63 -2.56
CA ALA A 90 10.57 -8.95 -3.12
C ALA A 90 9.17 -9.09 -3.76
N ALA A 91 8.14 -8.51 -3.16
CA ALA A 91 6.77 -8.56 -3.67
C ALA A 91 6.53 -7.70 -4.93
N VAL A 92 7.29 -6.62 -5.15
CA VAL A 92 7.00 -5.65 -6.23
C VAL A 92 8.06 -5.57 -7.33
N ASP A 93 9.23 -6.20 -7.16
CA ASP A 93 10.31 -6.18 -8.15
C ASP A 93 10.72 -7.60 -8.56
N ASP A 94 10.31 -7.99 -9.77
CA ASP A 94 10.55 -9.32 -10.33
C ASP A 94 12.03 -9.66 -10.52
N ARG A 95 12.94 -8.69 -10.45
CA ARG A 95 14.39 -8.94 -10.56
C ARG A 95 14.99 -9.56 -9.30
N ILE A 96 14.30 -9.45 -8.16
CA ILE A 96 14.73 -10.12 -6.94
C ILE A 96 14.61 -11.64 -7.14
N ALA A 97 15.74 -12.34 -6.97
CA ALA A 97 15.87 -13.77 -7.17
C ALA A 97 15.79 -14.57 -5.85
N PHE A 98 16.17 -13.95 -4.74
CA PHE A 98 16.10 -14.56 -3.41
C PHE A 98 15.94 -13.49 -2.32
N ALA A 99 15.20 -13.80 -1.26
CA ALA A 99 14.88 -12.86 -0.19
C ALA A 99 15.05 -13.46 1.21
N ALA A 100 15.53 -12.67 2.16
CA ALA A 100 15.64 -13.08 3.57
C ALA A 100 15.20 -11.96 4.51
N PRO A 101 13.88 -11.75 4.71
CA PRO A 101 13.38 -10.84 5.73
C PRO A 101 13.65 -11.41 7.14
N VAL A 102 14.25 -10.59 8.00
CA VAL A 102 14.66 -10.99 9.36
C VAL A 102 13.78 -10.31 10.39
N ASN A 103 13.20 -11.09 11.31
CA ASN A 103 12.48 -10.63 12.49
C ASN A 103 11.37 -9.60 12.18
N MET A 104 10.58 -9.83 11.12
CA MET A 104 9.50 -8.90 10.75
C MET A 104 8.19 -9.52 10.25
N VAL A 105 8.24 -10.61 9.48
CA VAL A 105 7.01 -11.27 9.00
C VAL A 105 6.23 -11.80 10.21
N SER A 106 5.03 -11.28 10.43
CA SER A 106 4.16 -11.60 11.58
C SER A 106 2.69 -11.42 11.21
N ALA A 107 1.82 -12.25 11.80
CA ALA A 107 0.37 -12.20 11.61
C ALA A 107 -0.28 -11.08 12.42
N TYR A 108 0.38 -10.58 13.48
CA TYR A 108 -0.23 -9.66 14.43
C TYR A 108 0.56 -8.36 14.64
N MET A 109 1.85 -8.32 14.32
CA MET A 109 2.65 -7.08 14.33
C MET A 109 2.99 -6.69 12.88
N GLN A 110 2.54 -5.51 12.45
CA GLN A 110 2.58 -5.09 11.05
C GLN A 110 3.60 -3.96 10.76
N GLY A 111 4.32 -3.48 11.78
CA GLY A 111 5.23 -2.35 11.71
C GLY A 111 4.92 -1.33 12.79
N GLY A 112 5.95 -0.77 13.43
CA GLY A 112 5.79 0.21 14.51
C GLY A 112 5.95 1.67 14.07
N SER A 113 6.37 1.89 12.82
CA SER A 113 6.74 3.20 12.28
C SER A 113 5.96 3.54 11.00
N PRO A 114 5.77 4.83 10.66
CA PRO A 114 5.30 5.25 9.34
C PRO A 114 6.14 4.70 8.17
N CYS A 115 7.42 4.37 8.39
CA CYS A 115 8.27 3.75 7.35
C CYS A 115 7.89 2.30 7.04
N GLU A 116 6.96 1.73 7.80
CA GLU A 116 6.43 0.37 7.67
C GLU A 116 4.90 0.34 7.41
N ASN A 117 4.25 1.51 7.49
CA ASN A 117 2.79 1.65 7.49
C ASN A 117 2.34 2.81 6.59
N ALA A 118 2.20 2.55 5.29
CA ALA A 118 1.53 3.49 4.39
C ALA A 118 -0.01 3.36 4.50
N PRO A 119 -0.78 4.44 4.30
CA PRO A 119 -2.23 4.34 4.16
C PRO A 119 -2.64 3.40 3.03
N GLY A 120 -3.73 2.64 3.22
CA GLY A 120 -4.26 1.67 2.27
C GLY A 120 -3.45 0.38 2.13
N LEU A 121 -2.27 0.28 2.76
CA LEU A 121 -1.36 -0.84 2.55
C LEU A 121 -1.96 -2.18 2.96
N ARG A 122 -2.63 -2.27 4.11
CA ARG A 122 -3.09 -3.54 4.71
C ARG A 122 -4.60 -3.60 4.90
N VAL A 123 -5.36 -3.06 3.95
CA VAL A 123 -6.82 -3.23 3.92
C VAL A 123 -7.13 -4.66 3.48
N GLY A 124 -7.59 -5.49 4.42
CA GLY A 124 -7.95 -6.89 4.14
C GLY A 124 -6.77 -7.82 3.86
N THR A 125 -5.55 -7.43 4.20
CA THR A 125 -4.32 -8.21 3.98
C THR A 125 -3.30 -7.99 5.11
N SER A 126 -2.13 -8.63 5.06
CA SER A 126 -1.08 -8.54 6.08
C SER A 126 0.32 -8.80 5.52
N ASN A 127 1.34 -8.65 6.36
CA ASN A 127 2.73 -8.98 6.01
C ASN A 127 2.92 -10.44 5.53
N LEU A 128 2.03 -11.38 5.91
CA LEU A 128 2.10 -12.77 5.44
C LEU A 128 1.86 -12.85 3.94
N GLU A 129 0.83 -12.17 3.45
CA GLU A 129 0.48 -12.18 2.03
C GLU A 129 1.55 -11.47 1.21
N PHE A 130 2.11 -10.36 1.70
CA PHE A 130 3.24 -9.69 1.05
C PHE A 130 4.47 -10.58 0.94
N ALA A 131 4.83 -11.31 2.02
CA ALA A 131 5.92 -12.28 1.94
C ALA A 131 5.59 -13.44 0.97
N ALA A 132 4.33 -13.87 0.93
CA ALA A 132 3.88 -14.93 0.05
C ALA A 132 3.82 -14.55 -1.44
N MET A 133 3.68 -13.27 -1.78
CA MET A 133 3.73 -12.78 -3.16
C MET A 133 5.05 -13.12 -3.88
N PHE A 134 6.11 -13.39 -3.12
CA PHE A 134 7.38 -13.82 -3.69
C PHE A 134 7.39 -15.28 -4.18
N ALA A 135 6.36 -16.07 -3.87
CA ALA A 135 6.25 -17.44 -4.34
C ALA A 135 6.32 -17.49 -5.88
N PRO A 136 7.06 -18.44 -6.48
CA PRO A 136 7.75 -19.57 -5.83
C PRO A 136 9.25 -19.33 -5.58
N LYS A 137 9.75 -18.09 -5.59
CA LYS A 137 11.19 -17.81 -5.50
C LYS A 137 11.74 -18.10 -4.09
N PRO A 138 13.03 -18.48 -3.94
CA PRO A 138 13.58 -18.86 -2.64
C PRO A 138 13.51 -17.75 -1.57
N MET A 139 12.88 -18.02 -0.43
CA MET A 139 12.83 -17.12 0.72
C MET A 139 13.22 -17.81 2.03
N LEU A 140 14.03 -17.14 2.86
CA LEU A 140 14.30 -17.53 4.24
C LEU A 140 13.58 -16.58 5.21
N LEU A 141 12.67 -17.12 6.03
CA LEU A 141 12.10 -16.41 7.17
C LEU A 141 13.00 -16.63 8.40
N VAL A 142 13.63 -15.57 8.89
CA VAL A 142 14.37 -15.60 10.16
C VAL A 142 13.51 -15.00 11.25
N SER A 143 13.36 -15.72 12.37
CA SER A 143 12.59 -15.27 13.53
C SER A 143 13.35 -15.38 14.85
N ALA A 144 12.82 -14.73 15.87
CA ALA A 144 13.36 -14.73 17.23
C ALA A 144 12.26 -15.11 18.25
N THR A 145 12.64 -15.83 19.31
CA THR A 145 11.71 -16.21 20.40
C THR A 145 11.24 -15.01 21.21
N GLY A 146 12.07 -13.96 21.31
CA GLY A 146 11.85 -12.80 22.15
C GLY A 146 11.19 -11.60 21.46
N ASP A 147 10.57 -11.78 20.30
CA ASP A 147 9.83 -10.70 19.61
C ASP A 147 8.51 -11.17 18.96
N TRP A 148 7.91 -10.31 18.13
CA TRP A 148 6.64 -10.58 17.47
C TRP A 148 6.68 -11.70 16.42
N THR A 149 7.87 -12.23 16.10
CA THR A 149 8.07 -13.34 15.16
C THR A 149 8.17 -14.70 15.86
N LYS A 150 7.96 -14.77 17.17
CA LYS A 150 8.00 -16.01 17.96
C LYS A 150 7.08 -17.13 17.42
N ASN A 151 5.98 -16.76 16.76
CA ASN A 151 5.01 -17.70 16.19
C ASN A 151 5.37 -18.15 14.76
N VAL A 152 6.38 -17.55 14.11
CA VAL A 152 6.68 -17.80 12.69
C VAL A 152 6.81 -19.28 12.36
N PRO A 153 7.52 -20.13 13.11
CA PRO A 153 7.62 -21.54 12.79
C PRO A 153 6.28 -22.30 12.82
N THR A 154 5.32 -21.84 13.63
CA THR A 154 4.06 -22.55 13.90
C THR A 154 2.84 -21.95 13.21
N GLU A 155 2.86 -20.65 12.88
CA GLU A 155 1.70 -19.94 12.30
C GLU A 155 2.04 -19.37 10.92
N GLU A 156 2.96 -18.40 10.82
CA GLU A 156 3.23 -17.68 9.58
C GLU A 156 3.92 -18.54 8.52
N PHE A 157 4.94 -19.32 8.88
CA PHE A 157 5.66 -20.18 7.93
C PHE A 157 4.73 -21.24 7.31
N PRO A 158 3.96 -22.05 8.08
CA PRO A 158 3.03 -23.00 7.48
C PRO A 158 1.96 -22.33 6.61
N ALA A 159 1.50 -21.11 6.96
CA ALA A 159 0.55 -20.36 6.14
C ALA A 159 1.14 -19.96 4.78
N ILE A 160 2.35 -19.38 4.78
CA ILE A 160 3.04 -18.96 3.55
C ILE A 160 3.46 -20.18 2.72
N GLN A 161 3.91 -21.27 3.36
CA GLN A 161 4.33 -22.50 2.66
C GLN A 161 3.18 -23.16 1.89
N LYS A 162 1.93 -23.05 2.38
CA LYS A 162 0.74 -23.50 1.64
C LYS A 162 0.59 -22.77 0.31
N ILE A 163 0.90 -21.48 0.25
CA ILE A 163 0.89 -20.71 -1.00
C ILE A 163 2.02 -21.21 -1.92
N TYR A 164 3.24 -21.40 -1.42
CA TYR A 164 4.32 -22.00 -2.19
C TYR A 164 3.99 -23.41 -2.72
N SER A 165 3.17 -24.17 -1.99
CA SER A 165 2.70 -25.50 -2.39
C SER A 165 1.76 -25.44 -3.61
N LEU A 166 0.99 -24.36 -3.77
CA LEU A 166 0.16 -24.15 -4.98
C LEU A 166 1.01 -24.03 -6.25
N PHE A 167 2.26 -23.57 -6.11
CA PHE A 167 3.24 -23.52 -7.21
C PHE A 167 4.11 -24.79 -7.32
N GLY A 168 3.85 -25.82 -6.50
CA GLY A 168 4.65 -27.05 -6.46
C GLY A 168 6.09 -26.84 -5.96
N LYS A 169 6.35 -25.77 -5.19
CA LYS A 169 7.68 -25.42 -4.67
C LYS A 169 7.71 -25.12 -3.16
N PRO A 170 7.08 -25.92 -2.28
CA PRO A 170 7.08 -25.66 -0.83
C PRO A 170 8.47 -25.58 -0.21
N GLN A 171 9.45 -26.30 -0.77
CA GLN A 171 10.85 -26.34 -0.34
C GLN A 171 11.62 -25.05 -0.60
N ASN A 172 11.08 -24.13 -1.41
CA ASN A 172 11.73 -22.84 -1.66
C ASN A 172 11.50 -21.84 -0.53
N LEU A 173 10.57 -22.13 0.40
CA LEU A 173 10.43 -21.38 1.64
C LEU A 173 11.13 -22.12 2.78
N GLU A 174 12.01 -21.43 3.47
CA GLU A 174 12.74 -21.93 4.65
C GLU A 174 12.46 -21.07 5.88
N VAL A 175 12.61 -21.65 7.06
CA VAL A 175 12.47 -20.94 8.34
C VAL A 175 13.57 -21.34 9.31
N VAL A 176 14.09 -20.36 10.04
CA VAL A 176 14.95 -20.58 11.21
C VAL A 176 14.50 -19.66 12.34
N GLN A 177 14.55 -20.15 13.58
CA GLN A 177 14.24 -19.37 14.78
C GLN A 177 15.40 -19.45 15.76
N PHE A 178 15.78 -18.30 16.32
CA PHE A 178 16.84 -18.22 17.33
C PHE A 178 16.27 -17.80 18.69
N ASP A 179 16.80 -18.39 19.75
CA ASP A 179 16.48 -17.98 21.12
C ASP A 179 17.20 -16.68 21.46
N ALA A 180 16.53 -15.56 21.22
CA ALA A 180 17.10 -14.22 21.33
C ALA A 180 16.00 -13.15 21.44
N PRO A 181 16.28 -11.98 22.02
CA PRO A 181 15.43 -10.80 21.86
C PRO A 181 15.47 -10.30 20.40
N HIS A 182 14.65 -9.31 20.05
CA HIS A 182 14.65 -8.69 18.72
C HIS A 182 16.06 -8.27 18.25
N ASN A 183 16.52 -8.77 17.08
CA ASN A 183 17.92 -8.67 16.70
C ASN A 183 18.19 -8.75 15.17
N TYR A 184 19.46 -8.62 14.81
CA TYR A 184 20.11 -9.18 13.62
C TYR A 184 21.51 -9.67 14.04
N ASN A 185 21.51 -10.65 14.96
CA ASN A 185 22.66 -11.18 15.65
C ASN A 185 23.53 -12.07 14.74
N LYS A 186 24.61 -12.61 15.29
CA LYS A 186 25.55 -13.45 14.54
C LYS A 186 24.86 -14.68 13.92
N ASP A 187 24.06 -15.40 14.71
CA ASP A 187 23.39 -16.63 14.25
C ASP A 187 22.41 -16.34 13.09
N SER A 188 21.66 -15.23 13.20
CA SER A 188 20.78 -14.75 12.13
C SER A 188 21.58 -14.41 10.87
N ARG A 189 22.70 -13.70 10.99
CA ARG A 189 23.57 -13.35 9.85
C ARG A 189 24.21 -14.59 9.22
N GLU A 190 24.62 -15.56 10.03
CA GLU A 190 25.16 -16.83 9.53
C GLU A 190 24.11 -17.63 8.76
N ALA A 191 22.88 -17.68 9.26
CA ALA A 191 21.77 -18.33 8.58
C ALA A 191 21.44 -17.66 7.24
N VAL A 192 21.34 -16.32 7.23
CA VAL A 192 21.10 -15.56 6.00
C VAL A 192 22.24 -15.76 5.01
N THR A 193 23.50 -15.65 5.43
CA THR A 193 24.66 -15.86 4.54
C THR A 193 24.68 -17.29 4.00
N GLY A 194 24.44 -18.29 4.85
CA GLY A 194 24.37 -19.70 4.45
C GLY A 194 23.27 -19.95 3.41
N PHE A 195 22.08 -19.40 3.64
CA PHE A 195 20.97 -19.46 2.68
C PHE A 195 21.32 -18.81 1.34
N LEU A 196 21.85 -17.58 1.35
CA LEU A 196 22.24 -16.85 0.14
C LEU A 196 23.30 -17.61 -0.66
N ARG A 197 24.33 -18.17 0.01
CA ARG A 197 25.36 -19.01 -0.62
C ARG A 197 24.78 -20.25 -1.28
N LYS A 198 23.82 -20.90 -0.62
CA LYS A 198 23.12 -22.08 -1.14
C LYS A 198 22.33 -21.72 -2.40
N VAL A 199 21.50 -20.69 -2.37
CA VAL A 199 20.60 -20.37 -3.49
C VAL A 199 21.31 -19.68 -4.66
N ALA A 200 22.37 -18.90 -4.40
CA ALA A 200 23.11 -18.18 -5.44
C ALA A 200 24.25 -19.00 -6.08
N TYR A 201 24.87 -19.92 -5.31
CA TYR A 201 26.08 -20.64 -5.70
C TYR A 201 26.04 -22.16 -5.47
N GLY A 202 24.97 -22.71 -4.90
CA GLY A 202 24.89 -24.14 -4.57
C GLY A 202 25.77 -24.57 -3.39
N ARG A 203 26.30 -23.61 -2.62
CA ARG A 203 27.16 -23.86 -1.44
C ARG A 203 26.32 -24.02 -0.18
N ALA A 204 26.00 -25.27 0.16
CA ALA A 204 25.07 -25.62 1.24
C ALA A 204 25.74 -25.90 2.59
N GLU A 205 27.07 -25.89 2.65
CA GLU A 205 27.81 -26.08 3.90
C GLU A 205 27.53 -24.93 4.89
N PRO A 206 27.46 -25.20 6.21
CA PRO A 206 27.24 -24.17 7.22
C PRO A 206 28.26 -23.03 7.10
N PHE A 207 27.77 -21.80 7.11
CA PHE A 207 28.62 -20.62 7.07
C PHE A 207 29.02 -20.21 8.49
N GLN A 208 30.29 -19.85 8.68
CA GLN A 208 30.78 -19.24 9.92
C GLN A 208 31.25 -17.82 9.63
N GLU A 209 30.65 -16.87 10.35
CA GLU A 209 30.99 -15.46 10.26
C GLU A 209 32.43 -15.23 10.75
N ARG A 210 33.20 -14.55 9.92
CA ARG A 210 34.55 -14.11 10.27
C ARG A 210 34.49 -12.70 10.82
N SER A 211 35.19 -12.48 11.94
CA SER A 211 35.38 -11.14 12.49
C SER A 211 35.95 -10.19 11.44
N ALA A 212 35.60 -8.91 11.57
CA ALA A 212 36.12 -7.85 10.74
C ALA A 212 36.24 -6.57 11.57
N THR A 213 37.27 -5.78 11.29
CA THR A 213 37.37 -4.42 11.82
C THR A 213 36.27 -3.59 11.17
N ILE A 214 35.44 -2.95 12.00
CA ILE A 214 34.38 -2.07 11.54
C ILE A 214 34.98 -0.67 11.45
N GLU A 215 34.92 -0.07 10.26
CA GLU A 215 35.30 1.33 10.06
C GLU A 215 34.43 2.26 10.91
N LYS A 216 34.94 3.45 11.24
CA LYS A 216 34.12 4.42 11.98
C LYS A 216 32.96 4.85 11.09
N LEU A 217 31.80 5.11 11.70
CA LEU A 217 30.62 5.57 10.96
C LEU A 217 30.93 6.80 10.09
N ALA A 218 31.69 7.76 10.63
CA ALA A 218 32.15 8.95 9.90
C ALA A 218 32.90 8.62 8.60
N ASP A 219 33.67 7.53 8.57
CA ASP A 219 34.46 7.11 7.41
C ASP A 219 33.60 6.35 6.38
N MET A 220 32.45 5.82 6.81
CA MET A 220 31.45 5.17 5.94
C MET A 220 30.41 6.15 5.39
N MET A 221 30.29 7.33 5.97
CA MET A 221 29.37 8.38 5.53
C MET A 221 29.95 9.16 4.35
N VAL A 222 29.09 9.45 3.37
CA VAL A 222 29.41 10.22 2.17
C VAL A 222 29.60 11.70 2.51
N TRP A 223 28.73 12.25 3.38
CA TRP A 223 28.67 13.70 3.65
C TRP A 223 29.21 14.10 5.02
N HIS A 224 29.77 13.18 5.81
CA HIS A 224 30.36 13.55 7.09
C HIS A 224 31.51 14.55 6.89
N GLY A 225 31.38 15.74 7.48
CA GLY A 225 32.34 16.84 7.32
C GLY A 225 32.37 17.46 5.92
N ARG A 226 31.36 17.19 5.06
CA ARG A 226 31.25 17.71 3.70
C ARG A 226 29.89 18.38 3.48
N ALA A 227 29.84 19.38 2.62
CA ALA A 227 28.56 19.96 2.19
C ALA A 227 27.83 18.99 1.24
N LEU A 228 26.49 19.03 1.27
CA LEU A 228 25.69 18.38 0.24
C LEU A 228 26.02 18.98 -1.15
N PRO A 229 25.88 18.20 -2.24
CA PRO A 229 26.08 18.72 -3.60
C PRO A 229 25.18 19.93 -3.88
N ALA A 230 25.64 20.86 -4.73
CA ALA A 230 24.92 22.11 -5.02
C ALA A 230 23.47 21.90 -5.55
N GLY A 231 23.18 20.75 -6.16
CA GLY A 231 21.84 20.38 -6.64
C GLY A 231 20.97 19.60 -5.65
N ALA A 232 21.44 19.36 -4.43
CA ALA A 232 20.72 18.60 -3.43
C ALA A 232 19.39 19.29 -3.07
N LYS A 233 18.30 18.53 -3.13
CA LYS A 233 16.96 19.04 -2.89
C LYS A 233 16.63 18.99 -1.41
N ASN A 234 15.97 20.02 -0.90
CA ASN A 234 15.38 19.97 0.44
C ASN A 234 14.02 19.23 0.43
N TYR A 235 13.43 19.02 1.60
CA TYR A 235 12.14 18.34 1.75
C TYR A 235 11.04 18.88 0.84
N GLU A 236 10.84 20.20 0.85
CA GLU A 236 9.79 20.86 0.05
C GLU A 236 10.00 20.65 -1.45
N GLN A 237 11.24 20.73 -1.91
CA GLN A 237 11.59 20.48 -3.30
C GLN A 237 11.40 19.01 -3.70
N ILE A 238 11.75 18.06 -2.83
CA ILE A 238 11.50 16.62 -3.06
C ILE A 238 10.00 16.36 -3.16
N PHE A 239 9.22 16.89 -2.22
CA PHE A 239 7.77 16.73 -2.24
C PHE A 239 7.14 17.43 -3.47
N GLY A 240 7.62 18.62 -3.82
CA GLY A 240 7.24 19.33 -5.04
C GLY A 240 7.50 18.51 -6.31
N MET A 241 8.67 17.90 -6.43
CA MET A 241 9.02 17.00 -7.54
C MET A 241 8.10 15.79 -7.58
N TRP A 242 7.81 15.15 -6.44
CA TRP A 242 6.88 14.03 -6.35
C TRP A 242 5.48 14.38 -6.87
N ARG A 243 4.95 15.53 -6.45
CA ARG A 243 3.66 16.05 -6.94
C ARG A 243 3.70 16.34 -8.44
N GLN A 244 4.78 16.93 -8.95
CA GLN A 244 4.93 17.21 -10.38
C GLN A 244 4.96 15.94 -11.22
N MET A 245 5.72 14.91 -10.81
CA MET A 245 5.75 13.61 -11.49
C MET A 245 4.36 12.97 -11.56
N SER A 246 3.61 13.07 -10.45
CA SER A 246 2.24 12.57 -10.36
C SER A 246 1.31 13.26 -11.35
N ARG A 247 1.36 14.60 -11.41
CA ARG A 247 0.56 15.42 -12.33
C ARG A 247 0.88 15.11 -13.78
N GLN A 248 2.17 15.03 -14.14
CA GLN A 248 2.60 14.67 -15.49
C GLN A 248 2.05 13.32 -15.93
N GLN A 249 2.06 12.33 -15.04
CA GLN A 249 1.49 11.01 -15.32
C GLN A 249 -0.02 11.09 -15.58
N THR A 250 -0.75 11.81 -14.73
CA THR A 250 -2.22 11.91 -14.85
C THR A 250 -2.67 12.82 -16.00
N ASP A 251 -1.88 13.82 -16.38
CA ASP A 251 -2.18 14.70 -17.51
C ASP A 251 -2.06 13.97 -18.86
N ALA A 252 -1.13 13.03 -18.94
CA ALA A 252 -0.94 12.17 -20.12
C ALA A 252 -1.87 10.95 -20.17
N ALA A 253 -2.56 10.63 -19.07
CA ALA A 253 -3.37 9.43 -18.93
C ALA A 253 -4.73 9.56 -19.65
N LYS A 254 -5.19 8.44 -20.20
CA LYS A 254 -6.53 8.32 -20.79
C LYS A 254 -7.60 8.20 -19.70
N PRO A 255 -8.89 8.50 -20.01
CA PRO A 255 -9.98 8.41 -19.02
C PRO A 255 -10.09 7.04 -18.31
N GLU A 256 -9.80 5.94 -18.99
CA GLU A 256 -9.78 4.59 -18.42
C GLU A 256 -8.63 4.35 -17.43
N GLU A 257 -7.45 4.92 -17.69
CA GLU A 257 -6.28 4.83 -16.81
C GLU A 257 -6.50 5.69 -15.56
N LEU A 258 -7.06 6.90 -15.73
CA LEU A 258 -7.47 7.77 -14.64
C LEU A 258 -8.52 7.09 -13.76
N ARG A 259 -9.49 6.41 -14.38
CA ARG A 259 -10.52 5.64 -13.67
C ARG A 259 -9.90 4.58 -12.78
N GLU A 260 -8.95 3.80 -13.33
CA GLU A 260 -8.29 2.75 -12.57
C GLU A 260 -7.43 3.32 -11.42
N GLY A 261 -6.67 4.39 -11.68
CA GLY A 261 -5.89 5.07 -10.64
C GLY A 261 -6.76 5.58 -9.48
N LEU A 262 -7.90 6.20 -9.81
CA LEU A 262 -8.87 6.65 -8.80
C LEU A 262 -9.49 5.47 -8.04
N ARG A 263 -9.85 4.39 -8.74
CA ARG A 263 -10.41 3.19 -8.13
C ARG A 263 -9.44 2.56 -7.12
N LEU A 264 -8.16 2.47 -7.48
CA LEU A 264 -7.10 1.96 -6.60
C LEU A 264 -6.88 2.87 -5.38
N ALA A 265 -6.83 4.20 -5.56
CA ALA A 265 -6.69 5.14 -4.45
C ALA A 265 -7.88 5.10 -3.48
N LEU A 266 -9.09 4.91 -4.01
CA LEU A 266 -10.30 4.74 -3.20
C LEU A 266 -10.39 3.36 -2.53
N GLY A 267 -9.63 2.36 -2.98
CA GLY A 267 -9.86 0.96 -2.61
C GLY A 267 -11.26 0.48 -3.01
N ALA A 268 -11.81 1.06 -4.09
CA ALA A 268 -13.18 0.82 -4.50
C ALA A 268 -13.30 -0.43 -5.39
N GLU A 269 -14.40 -1.15 -5.22
CA GLU A 269 -14.75 -2.32 -6.03
C GLU A 269 -16.18 -2.20 -6.59
N TRP A 270 -16.39 -2.84 -7.74
CA TRP A 270 -17.73 -2.98 -8.30
C TRP A 270 -18.37 -4.27 -7.76
N PRO A 271 -19.47 -4.22 -7.00
CA PRO A 271 -19.99 -5.42 -6.36
C PRO A 271 -20.56 -6.41 -7.37
N SER A 272 -20.26 -7.70 -7.16
CA SER A 272 -20.84 -8.78 -7.97
C SER A 272 -22.34 -8.93 -7.72
N GLU A 273 -22.76 -8.84 -6.45
CA GLU A 273 -24.13 -8.99 -5.98
C GLU A 273 -24.47 -7.95 -4.89
N VAL A 274 -25.71 -7.45 -4.89
CA VAL A 274 -26.24 -6.56 -3.86
C VAL A 274 -27.68 -6.99 -3.52
N ARG A 275 -27.99 -7.11 -2.23
CA ARG A 275 -29.31 -7.51 -1.73
C ARG A 275 -29.94 -6.40 -0.92
N LEU A 276 -31.28 -6.31 -0.94
CA LEU A 276 -32.05 -5.44 -0.06
C LEU A 276 -32.69 -6.28 1.04
N GLU A 277 -32.24 -6.11 2.27
CA GLU A 277 -32.66 -6.90 3.43
C GLU A 277 -32.83 -5.98 4.66
N GLY A 278 -33.97 -6.08 5.35
CA GLY A 278 -34.19 -5.34 6.61
C GLY A 278 -34.03 -3.81 6.49
N GLY A 279 -34.45 -3.22 5.37
CA GLY A 279 -34.35 -1.78 5.11
C GLY A 279 -32.93 -1.29 4.83
N ALA A 280 -32.03 -2.16 4.40
CA ALA A 280 -30.67 -1.80 4.01
C ALA A 280 -30.23 -2.62 2.81
N ILE A 281 -29.37 -2.05 1.97
CA ILE A 281 -28.64 -2.82 0.96
C ILE A 281 -27.32 -3.35 1.56
N THR A 282 -26.91 -4.53 1.11
CA THR A 282 -25.70 -5.23 1.60
C THR A 282 -25.00 -5.99 0.47
N ARG A 283 -23.67 -6.11 0.58
CA ARG A 283 -22.82 -7.01 -0.22
C ARG A 283 -22.64 -8.33 0.56
N PRO A 284 -23.10 -9.46 0.00
CA PRO A 284 -23.00 -10.75 0.68
C PRO A 284 -21.56 -11.06 1.13
N GLY A 285 -21.40 -11.43 2.41
CA GLY A 285 -20.11 -11.82 3.00
C GLY A 285 -19.21 -10.66 3.45
N LEU A 286 -19.55 -9.40 3.14
CA LEU A 286 -18.73 -8.25 3.55
C LEU A 286 -19.23 -7.57 4.84
N GLY A 287 -20.43 -7.94 5.32
CA GLY A 287 -20.99 -7.43 6.58
C GLY A 287 -21.34 -5.94 6.55
N ASP A 288 -21.40 -5.34 5.37
CA ASP A 288 -21.84 -3.96 5.21
C ASP A 288 -23.37 -3.87 5.28
N ARG A 289 -23.85 -2.77 5.86
CA ARG A 289 -25.27 -2.47 5.99
C ARG A 289 -25.48 -1.00 5.66
N ILE A 290 -25.98 -0.73 4.46
CA ILE A 290 -26.23 0.62 3.96
C ILE A 290 -27.73 0.90 4.12
N PRO A 291 -28.18 1.68 5.12
CA PRO A 291 -29.58 2.00 5.31
C PRO A 291 -30.19 2.59 4.04
N SER A 292 -31.33 2.05 3.63
CA SER A 292 -31.88 2.37 2.32
C SER A 292 -33.40 2.26 2.26
N SER A 293 -34.03 3.09 1.44
CA SER A 293 -35.44 2.93 1.07
C SER A 293 -35.59 2.92 -0.44
N PHE A 294 -36.23 1.87 -0.96
CA PHE A 294 -36.44 1.68 -2.39
C PHE A 294 -37.91 1.86 -2.75
N THR A 295 -38.18 2.74 -3.71
CA THR A 295 -39.49 2.96 -4.32
C THR A 295 -39.45 2.44 -5.76
N PRO A 296 -40.24 1.42 -6.12
CA PRO A 296 -40.25 0.88 -7.47
C PRO A 296 -40.90 1.86 -8.46
N GLY A 297 -40.56 1.74 -9.75
CA GLY A 297 -41.09 2.57 -10.82
C GLY A 297 -40.62 2.12 -12.20
N LYS A 298 -40.76 2.96 -13.23
CA LYS A 298 -40.31 2.69 -14.60
C LYS A 298 -39.46 3.83 -15.16
N GLY A 299 -38.46 3.51 -15.99
CA GLY A 299 -37.54 4.47 -16.60
C GLY A 299 -36.16 4.47 -15.93
N VAL A 300 -35.37 5.52 -16.18
CA VAL A 300 -34.01 5.66 -15.63
C VAL A 300 -34.10 5.70 -14.09
N PRO A 301 -33.43 4.83 -13.34
CA PRO A 301 -33.46 4.89 -11.88
C PRO A 301 -32.74 6.13 -11.34
N MET A 302 -33.14 6.58 -10.15
CA MET A 302 -32.49 7.65 -9.40
C MET A 302 -31.95 7.13 -8.07
N LEU A 303 -30.70 7.45 -7.78
CA LEU A 303 -30.09 7.32 -6.46
C LEU A 303 -30.12 8.67 -5.75
N ALA A 304 -30.79 8.74 -4.61
CA ALA A 304 -30.77 9.89 -3.72
C ALA A 304 -29.78 9.64 -2.59
N VAL A 305 -28.73 10.46 -2.52
CA VAL A 305 -27.65 10.32 -1.53
C VAL A 305 -27.80 11.45 -0.50
N GLY A 306 -28.12 11.09 0.75
CA GLY A 306 -28.31 12.04 1.83
C GLY A 306 -29.71 12.70 1.87
N ASN A 307 -29.77 13.99 2.21
CA ASN A 307 -31.01 14.71 2.53
C ASN A 307 -31.68 15.38 1.32
N VAL A 308 -31.49 14.79 0.14
CA VAL A 308 -32.11 15.29 -1.10
C VAL A 308 -33.63 15.09 -1.07
N GLN A 309 -34.37 16.15 -1.40
CA GLN A 309 -35.81 16.04 -1.64
C GLN A 309 -36.05 15.42 -3.01
N VAL A 310 -36.76 14.30 -3.05
CA VAL A 310 -37.19 13.64 -4.28
C VAL A 310 -38.70 13.70 -4.35
N PHE A 311 -39.23 14.33 -5.39
CA PHE A 311 -40.66 14.39 -5.64
C PHE A 311 -41.15 13.11 -6.36
N ALA A 312 -42.46 12.85 -6.32
CA ALA A 312 -43.05 11.73 -7.02
C ALA A 312 -42.77 11.84 -8.53
N THR A 313 -41.97 10.92 -9.05
CA THR A 313 -41.42 10.97 -10.43
C THR A 313 -41.85 9.79 -11.29
N GLY A 314 -42.49 8.76 -10.72
CA GLY A 314 -42.88 7.53 -11.42
C GLY A 314 -41.71 6.60 -11.83
N ARG A 315 -40.47 7.06 -11.65
CA ARG A 315 -39.23 6.29 -11.88
C ARG A 315 -38.80 5.52 -10.62
N PRO A 316 -37.94 4.49 -10.73
CA PRO A 316 -37.36 3.84 -9.56
C PRO A 316 -36.48 4.82 -8.78
N VAL A 317 -36.63 4.85 -7.46
CA VAL A 317 -35.84 5.70 -6.56
C VAL A 317 -35.27 4.86 -5.43
N LEU A 318 -33.95 4.85 -5.27
CA LEU A 318 -33.28 4.34 -4.08
C LEU A 318 -32.73 5.52 -3.28
N ARG A 319 -33.08 5.61 -2.01
CA ARG A 319 -32.44 6.53 -1.06
C ARG A 319 -31.45 5.75 -0.21
N ILE A 320 -30.28 6.33 0.05
CA ILE A 320 -29.31 5.77 1.00
C ILE A 320 -28.81 6.83 1.98
N ASP A 321 -28.43 6.36 3.17
CA ASP A 321 -27.53 7.06 4.08
C ASP A 321 -26.14 6.42 3.97
N PRO A 322 -25.17 7.02 3.25
CA PRO A 322 -23.83 6.48 3.13
C PRO A 322 -23.09 6.43 4.46
N PHE A 323 -21.98 5.69 4.48
CA PHE A 323 -21.12 5.47 5.63
C PHE A 323 -20.92 6.72 6.51
N GLN A 324 -21.16 6.54 7.82
CA GLN A 324 -21.03 7.60 8.84
C GLN A 324 -21.93 8.84 8.60
N THR A 325 -23.08 8.66 7.96
CA THR A 325 -24.12 9.70 7.81
C THR A 325 -25.49 9.15 8.23
N GLY A 326 -26.44 10.02 8.60
CA GLY A 326 -27.82 9.62 8.89
C GLY A 326 -27.93 8.40 9.81
N ALA A 327 -28.71 7.40 9.38
CA ALA A 327 -28.88 6.12 10.08
C ALA A 327 -27.66 5.18 10.00
N ALA A 328 -26.65 5.48 9.18
CA ALA A 328 -25.39 4.76 9.09
C ALA A 328 -24.30 5.30 10.03
N ALA A 329 -24.59 6.37 10.77
CA ALA A 329 -23.69 6.91 11.78
C ALA A 329 -23.55 5.94 12.96
N GLY A 330 -22.30 5.65 13.34
CA GLY A 330 -21.99 4.75 14.44
C GLY A 330 -20.58 4.94 14.97
N PRO A 331 -20.24 4.36 16.13
CA PRO A 331 -18.90 4.48 16.71
C PRO A 331 -17.85 3.86 15.77
N ARG A 332 -16.73 4.56 15.59
CA ARG A 332 -15.57 4.10 14.82
C ARG A 332 -14.32 4.63 15.49
N ASP A 333 -13.55 3.73 16.09
CA ASP A 333 -12.31 4.09 16.76
C ASP A 333 -11.22 4.40 15.73
N ARG A 334 -10.77 5.66 15.74
CA ARG A 334 -9.71 6.19 14.87
C ARG A 334 -8.45 6.55 15.65
N SER A 335 -8.38 6.15 16.93
CA SER A 335 -7.27 6.51 17.84
C SER A 335 -5.97 5.78 17.52
N HIS A 336 -6.02 4.67 16.79
CA HIS A 336 -4.85 3.92 16.38
C HIS A 336 -3.98 4.74 15.40
N THR A 337 -2.68 4.88 15.70
CA THR A 337 -1.72 5.73 14.95
C THR A 337 -1.67 5.41 13.45
N HIS A 338 -1.87 4.15 13.08
CA HIS A 338 -1.86 3.68 11.69
C HIS A 338 -3.25 3.27 11.19
N PHE A 339 -4.33 3.90 11.68
CA PHE A 339 -5.71 3.55 11.34
C PHE A 339 -5.92 3.35 9.83
N LEU A 340 -5.48 4.31 9.02
CA LEU A 340 -5.65 4.30 7.56
C LEU A 340 -4.77 3.27 6.83
N THR A 341 -3.79 2.66 7.48
CA THR A 341 -3.05 1.51 6.91
C THR A 341 -3.96 0.29 6.81
N PHE A 342 -4.88 0.11 7.77
CA PHE A 342 -5.72 -1.08 7.88
C PHE A 342 -7.17 -0.85 7.49
N ASN A 343 -7.59 0.42 7.39
CA ASN A 343 -8.97 0.80 7.16
C ASN A 343 -9.09 1.80 6.01
N PRO A 344 -10.15 1.72 5.20
CA PRO A 344 -10.49 2.81 4.31
C PRO A 344 -10.82 4.08 5.10
N SER A 345 -10.57 5.23 4.47
CA SER A 345 -11.10 6.49 5.00
C SER A 345 -12.63 6.50 4.92
N ASP A 346 -13.26 7.36 5.72
CA ASP A 346 -14.72 7.45 5.71
C ASP A 346 -15.24 7.87 4.33
N ASP A 347 -14.53 8.75 3.63
CA ASP A 347 -14.90 9.20 2.29
C ASP A 347 -14.75 8.11 1.22
N ALA A 348 -13.71 7.27 1.32
CA ALA A 348 -13.58 6.08 0.48
C ALA A 348 -14.75 5.10 0.71
N ALA A 349 -15.13 4.87 1.98
CA ALA A 349 -16.28 4.03 2.32
C ALA A 349 -17.61 4.61 1.80
N ARG A 350 -17.81 5.93 1.87
CA ARG A 350 -19.00 6.60 1.29
C ARG A 350 -19.08 6.43 -0.22
N VAL A 351 -17.95 6.53 -0.93
CA VAL A 351 -17.89 6.27 -2.37
C VAL A 351 -18.24 4.80 -2.67
N GLN A 352 -17.72 3.85 -1.89
CA GLN A 352 -18.07 2.44 -2.02
C GLN A 352 -19.58 2.19 -1.81
N ASP A 353 -20.20 2.82 -0.80
CA ASP A 353 -21.65 2.67 -0.55
C ASP A 353 -22.49 3.19 -1.73
N ILE A 354 -22.08 4.31 -2.33
CA ILE A 354 -22.73 4.85 -3.53
C ILE A 354 -22.58 3.88 -4.70
N LEU A 355 -21.40 3.28 -4.91
CA LEU A 355 -21.21 2.26 -5.96
C LEU A 355 -22.08 1.02 -5.73
N THR A 356 -22.21 0.56 -4.49
CA THR A 356 -23.09 -0.55 -4.12
C THR A 356 -24.55 -0.23 -4.41
N ALA A 357 -25.00 0.98 -4.10
CA ALA A 357 -26.34 1.45 -4.41
C ALA A 357 -26.58 1.57 -5.94
N VAL A 358 -25.59 2.06 -6.68
CA VAL A 358 -25.65 2.10 -8.15
C VAL A 358 -25.72 0.69 -8.71
N ARG A 359 -24.96 -0.28 -8.18
CA ARG A 359 -25.03 -1.69 -8.60
C ARG A 359 -26.41 -2.31 -8.34
N PHE A 360 -27.05 -1.99 -7.22
CA PHE A 360 -28.42 -2.44 -6.94
C PHE A 360 -29.43 -1.91 -7.97
N LEU A 361 -29.31 -0.64 -8.36
CA LEU A 361 -30.15 -0.02 -9.37
C LEU A 361 -29.82 -0.48 -10.80
N ALA A 362 -28.54 -0.74 -11.07
CA ALA A 362 -28.03 -1.22 -12.34
C ALA A 362 -28.29 -2.73 -12.49
N GLY A 363 -29.51 -3.07 -12.92
CA GLY A 363 -29.84 -4.42 -13.40
C GLY A 363 -29.27 -4.70 -14.80
N PRO A 364 -29.46 -5.92 -15.34
CA PRO A 364 -28.98 -6.29 -16.67
C PRO A 364 -29.44 -5.37 -17.81
N GLU A 365 -30.62 -4.75 -17.65
CA GLU A 365 -31.25 -3.88 -18.65
C GLU A 365 -31.00 -2.38 -18.40
N VAL A 366 -30.35 -2.02 -17.29
CA VAL A 366 -30.16 -0.62 -16.89
C VAL A 366 -28.72 -0.20 -17.18
N SER A 367 -28.54 0.57 -18.24
CA SER A 367 -27.23 1.09 -18.66
C SER A 367 -26.89 2.47 -18.06
N GLU A 368 -27.85 3.14 -17.42
CA GLU A 368 -27.69 4.50 -16.88
C GLU A 368 -28.41 4.66 -15.53
N VAL A 369 -27.75 5.33 -14.58
CA VAL A 369 -28.32 5.72 -13.28
C VAL A 369 -28.13 7.23 -13.09
N GLU A 370 -29.15 7.91 -12.58
CA GLU A 370 -29.02 9.31 -12.16
C GLU A 370 -28.74 9.39 -10.67
N ILE A 371 -27.76 10.20 -10.25
CA ILE A 371 -27.48 10.45 -8.84
C ILE A 371 -27.86 11.89 -8.50
N ALA A 372 -28.76 12.03 -7.54
CA ALA A 372 -29.10 13.27 -6.89
C ALA A 372 -28.44 13.32 -5.51
N ALA A 373 -27.59 14.33 -5.30
CA ALA A 373 -26.84 14.53 -4.05
C ALA A 373 -26.84 16.02 -3.65
N ASP A 374 -26.77 16.29 -2.35
CA ASP A 374 -26.65 17.62 -1.76
C ASP A 374 -25.38 17.78 -0.92
N GLY A 375 -24.98 19.03 -0.69
CA GLY A 375 -23.82 19.35 0.14
C GLY A 375 -22.54 18.56 -0.24
N PRO A 376 -21.80 18.02 0.76
CA PRO A 376 -20.61 17.21 0.55
C PRO A 376 -20.84 15.93 -0.26
N ALA A 377 -22.06 15.38 -0.25
CA ALA A 377 -22.36 14.15 -0.98
C ALA A 377 -22.22 14.28 -2.50
N ARG A 378 -22.23 15.51 -3.03
CA ARG A 378 -21.92 15.76 -4.45
C ARG A 378 -20.49 15.39 -4.81
N VAL A 379 -19.53 15.56 -3.90
CA VAL A 379 -18.14 15.14 -4.12
C VAL A 379 -18.06 13.62 -4.14
N TRP A 380 -18.68 12.94 -3.17
CA TRP A 380 -18.74 11.47 -3.14
C TRP A 380 -19.40 10.90 -4.42
N ALA A 381 -20.50 11.51 -4.86
CA ALA A 381 -21.20 11.13 -6.08
C ALA A 381 -20.32 11.31 -7.34
N LEU A 382 -19.51 12.38 -7.41
CA LEU A 382 -18.57 12.57 -8.51
C LEU A 382 -17.51 11.45 -8.55
N PHE A 383 -16.90 11.13 -7.42
CA PHE A 383 -15.88 10.07 -7.38
C PHE A 383 -16.48 8.68 -7.66
N ALA A 384 -17.69 8.39 -7.16
CA ALA A 384 -18.42 7.18 -7.53
C ALA A 384 -18.74 7.15 -9.03
N ALA A 385 -19.16 8.28 -9.62
CA ALA A 385 -19.42 8.40 -11.05
C ALA A 385 -18.17 8.19 -11.91
N ALA A 386 -17.02 8.67 -11.45
CA ALA A 386 -15.74 8.51 -12.14
C ALA A 386 -15.32 7.04 -12.23
N VAL A 387 -15.51 6.27 -11.16
CA VAL A 387 -15.03 4.87 -11.04
C VAL A 387 -16.08 3.79 -11.34
N SER A 388 -17.36 4.15 -11.39
CA SER A 388 -18.42 3.20 -11.76
C SER A 388 -18.21 2.64 -13.16
N PRO A 389 -18.48 1.34 -13.42
CA PRO A 389 -18.55 0.76 -14.75
C PRO A 389 -19.85 1.10 -15.49
N VAL A 390 -20.88 1.63 -14.81
CA VAL A 390 -22.18 2.04 -15.40
C VAL A 390 -22.20 3.55 -15.66
N LYS A 391 -22.95 4.00 -16.68
CA LYS A 391 -23.07 5.43 -16.95
C LYS A 391 -23.84 6.12 -15.81
N ILE A 392 -23.26 7.18 -15.25
CA ILE A 392 -23.88 7.95 -14.17
C ILE A 392 -24.10 9.40 -14.62
N ARG A 393 -25.35 9.86 -14.49
CA ARG A 393 -25.73 11.27 -14.65
C ARG A 393 -25.82 11.93 -13.28
N LEU A 394 -25.05 12.98 -13.05
CA LEU A 394 -25.12 13.79 -11.83
C LEU A 394 -26.13 14.93 -12.01
N THR A 395 -27.04 15.13 -11.07
CA THR A 395 -28.03 16.22 -11.15
C THR A 395 -27.43 17.61 -10.98
N ALA A 396 -26.31 17.70 -10.25
CA ALA A 396 -25.56 18.93 -10.07
C ALA A 396 -24.07 18.61 -9.89
N PRO A 397 -23.16 19.45 -10.40
CA PRO A 397 -21.75 19.33 -10.08
C PRO A 397 -21.50 19.65 -8.59
N PRO A 398 -20.36 19.21 -8.02
CA PRO A 398 -19.92 19.66 -6.71
C PRO A 398 -19.92 21.18 -6.62
N PHE A 399 -20.45 21.71 -5.52
CA PHE A 399 -20.48 23.14 -5.23
C PHE A 399 -19.36 23.47 -4.25
N LYS A 400 -18.50 24.46 -4.55
CA LYS A 400 -17.36 24.89 -3.72
C LYS A 400 -16.29 23.82 -3.46
N PHE A 401 -15.95 23.05 -4.48
CA PHE A 401 -14.83 22.12 -4.46
C PHE A 401 -13.96 22.39 -5.69
N ALA A 402 -12.80 23.02 -5.50
CA ALA A 402 -11.87 23.36 -6.57
C ALA A 402 -10.81 22.28 -6.79
N GLY A 403 -10.73 21.28 -5.91
CA GLY A 403 -9.76 20.19 -5.98
C GLY A 403 -8.39 20.56 -5.41
N THR A 404 -8.33 21.59 -4.56
CA THR A 404 -7.11 21.93 -3.81
C THR A 404 -6.84 20.90 -2.71
N ASP A 405 -5.60 20.82 -2.23
CA ASP A 405 -5.28 19.92 -1.10
C ASP A 405 -6.14 20.25 0.14
N ASP A 406 -6.45 21.52 0.38
CA ASP A 406 -7.32 21.96 1.47
C ASP A 406 -8.77 21.48 1.27
N ASP A 407 -9.31 21.56 0.05
CA ASP A 407 -10.63 21.01 -0.27
C ASP A 407 -10.72 19.51 0.06
N PHE A 408 -9.70 18.73 -0.34
CA PHE A 408 -9.62 17.30 -0.03
C PHE A 408 -9.45 17.06 1.48
N ILE A 409 -8.63 17.84 2.17
CA ILE A 409 -8.38 17.68 3.61
C ILE A 409 -9.64 17.93 4.46
N GLU A 410 -10.44 18.92 4.05
CA GLU A 410 -11.60 19.39 4.81
C GLU A 410 -12.89 18.67 4.41
N GLN A 411 -13.06 18.32 3.13
CA GLN A 411 -14.36 17.89 2.60
C GLN A 411 -14.35 16.47 2.00
N PHE A 412 -13.19 15.94 1.58
CA PHE A 412 -13.10 14.62 0.94
C PHE A 412 -11.70 14.01 1.08
N PHE A 413 -11.40 13.35 2.21
CA PHE A 413 -10.06 12.88 2.50
C PHE A 413 -9.89 11.39 2.16
N VAL A 414 -9.14 11.13 1.09
CA VAL A 414 -8.74 9.78 0.67
C VAL A 414 -7.23 9.80 0.40
N PRO A 415 -6.41 9.04 1.15
CA PRO A 415 -4.98 8.94 0.88
C PRO A 415 -4.69 8.51 -0.57
N GLY A 416 -3.72 9.15 -1.20
CA GLY A 416 -3.35 8.90 -2.59
C GLY A 416 -4.30 9.49 -3.64
N ILE A 417 -5.38 10.17 -3.26
CA ILE A 417 -6.36 10.67 -4.24
C ILE A 417 -5.79 11.76 -5.14
N GLN A 418 -4.96 12.66 -4.62
CA GLN A 418 -4.28 13.67 -5.43
C GLN A 418 -3.18 13.03 -6.29
N ARG A 419 -2.51 11.97 -5.78
CA ARG A 419 -1.57 11.17 -6.56
C ARG A 419 -2.22 10.50 -7.78
N ALA A 420 -3.50 10.14 -7.65
CA ALA A 420 -4.34 9.60 -8.72
C ALA A 420 -4.97 10.69 -9.62
N GLY A 421 -4.61 11.96 -9.42
CA GLY A 421 -5.03 13.10 -10.25
C GLY A 421 -6.25 13.86 -9.73
N GLY A 422 -6.78 13.47 -8.56
CA GLY A 422 -7.75 14.23 -7.80
C GLY A 422 -9.02 14.59 -8.57
N PHE A 423 -9.42 15.85 -8.45
CA PHE A 423 -10.69 16.35 -8.98
C PHE A 423 -10.70 16.35 -10.52
N ASP A 424 -9.60 16.78 -11.14
CA ASP A 424 -9.50 16.85 -12.61
C ASP A 424 -9.56 15.45 -13.23
N ALA A 425 -8.88 14.48 -12.62
CA ALA A 425 -8.98 13.08 -13.02
C ALA A 425 -10.40 12.55 -12.91
N ALA A 426 -11.09 12.83 -11.79
CA ALA A 426 -12.47 12.38 -11.59
C ALA A 426 -13.43 12.99 -12.63
N MET A 427 -13.29 14.28 -12.93
CA MET A 427 -14.08 14.97 -13.95
C MET A 427 -13.81 14.44 -15.36
N LYS A 428 -12.55 14.19 -15.73
CA LYS A 428 -12.17 13.60 -17.02
C LYS A 428 -12.70 12.16 -17.15
N ALA A 429 -12.50 11.32 -16.13
CA ALA A 429 -12.93 9.93 -16.12
C ALA A 429 -14.46 9.77 -16.15
N TRP A 430 -15.19 10.68 -15.51
CA TRP A 430 -16.65 10.74 -15.55
C TRP A 430 -17.18 11.20 -16.92
N ARG A 431 -16.63 12.28 -17.49
CA ARG A 431 -17.08 12.83 -18.78
C ARG A 431 -16.70 11.97 -19.99
N GLY A 432 -15.63 11.18 -19.88
CA GLY A 432 -15.15 10.29 -20.95
C GLY A 432 -15.98 9.02 -21.15
N ARG A 433 -17.28 9.03 -20.83
CA ARG A 433 -18.20 7.88 -20.91
C ARG A 433 -19.38 8.12 -21.84
#